data_AF-A0A849SY90-F1
#
_entry.id   AF-A0A849SY90-F1
#
_cell.length_a   1.000
_cell.length_b   1.000
_cell.length_c   1.000
_cell.angle_alpha   90.00
_cell.angle_beta   90.00
_cell.angle_gamma   90.00
#
_symmetry.space_group_name_H-M   'P 1'
#
loop_
_entity.id
_entity.type
_entity.pdbx_description
1 polymer ?
#
loop_
_entity_poly.entity_id
_entity_poly.type
_entity_poly.pdbx_seq_one_letter_code
_entity_poly.pdbx_strand_id
1 'polypeptide(L)'
;MNKIIFKILALVFLFNADLAFANPQKMEMIFLSPKKISMLQDTLERYGQMKNSTHFAQAEMDKCVPMGDGCFHPQLGYMEKKESPKEVSTIEERKLELKTFNAIETSLVNCDKNNYFDIFCGKEKANGPPPEIEVWFDVSSSLKTVDYNKDPEHCDRRSFMEKIIEGCKSKVSVSVYNTSLKQIRDNGSACLGYGTNDQAKLLRWMKDSKAKYLLVVTDIDEMSAEMREFLESTGAKMTGDGVKAFTSNDLIDYAREFIKMCR
;
A
#
# COMPACT_ATOMS: atom_id res chain seq x y z
N MET A 1 1.96 -47.81 37.72
CA MET A 1 2.01 -47.39 36.31
C MET A 1 0.86 -46.46 35.88
N ASN A 2 -0.41 -46.74 36.21
CA ASN A 2 -1.56 -45.94 35.74
C ASN A 2 -1.55 -44.45 36.11
N LYS A 3 -1.01 -44.05 37.28
CA LYS A 3 -0.99 -42.64 37.70
C LYS A 3 -0.01 -41.77 36.90
N ILE A 4 1.04 -42.35 36.34
CA ILE A 4 2.04 -41.61 35.54
C ILE A 4 1.48 -41.38 34.13
N ILE A 5 0.86 -42.40 33.54
CA ILE A 5 0.22 -42.31 32.23
C ILE A 5 -0.91 -41.27 32.26
N PHE A 6 -1.72 -41.24 33.34
CA PHE A 6 -2.80 -40.26 33.49
C PHE A 6 -2.29 -38.81 33.60
N LYS A 7 -1.16 -38.60 34.29
CA LYS A 7 -0.52 -37.27 34.39
C LYS A 7 0.08 -36.81 33.06
N ILE A 8 0.67 -37.72 32.29
CA ILE A 8 1.20 -37.42 30.96
C ILE A 8 0.06 -37.08 29.98
N LEU A 9 -1.05 -37.83 30.04
CA LEU A 9 -2.22 -37.58 29.20
C LEU A 9 -2.88 -36.21 29.49
N ALA A 10 -2.97 -35.84 30.78
CA ALA A 10 -3.49 -34.53 31.19
C ALA A 10 -2.56 -33.38 30.77
N LEU A 11 -1.24 -33.59 30.79
CA LEU A 11 -0.27 -32.59 30.33
C LEU A 11 -0.36 -32.36 28.81
N VAL A 12 -0.52 -33.42 28.02
CA VAL A 12 -0.68 -33.33 26.55
C VAL A 12 -1.97 -32.60 26.16
N PHE A 13 -3.04 -32.74 26.95
CA PHE A 13 -4.28 -31.99 26.73
C PHE A 13 -4.14 -30.49 27.00
N LEU A 14 -3.30 -30.09 27.96
CA LEU A 14 -3.05 -28.68 28.28
C LEU A 14 -2.19 -27.97 27.23
N PHE A 15 -1.30 -28.69 26.53
CA PHE A 15 -0.46 -28.10 25.47
C PHE A 15 -1.17 -27.88 24.13
N ASN A 16 -2.41 -28.38 23.95
CA ASN A 16 -3.19 -28.19 22.71
C ASN A 16 -4.24 -27.07 22.81
N ALA A 17 -4.37 -26.39 23.95
CA ALA A 17 -5.38 -25.36 24.15
C ALA A 17 -5.01 -23.98 23.56
N ASP A 18 -3.75 -23.78 23.14
CA ASP A 18 -3.26 -22.47 22.67
C ASP A 18 -3.22 -22.33 21.13
N LEU A 19 -3.99 -23.15 20.40
CA LEU A 19 -4.39 -22.79 19.03
C LEU A 19 -5.49 -21.72 19.08
N ALA A 20 -5.17 -20.59 19.73
CA ALA A 20 -5.93 -19.36 19.55
C ALA A 20 -5.74 -18.94 18.09
N PHE A 21 -6.72 -19.27 17.25
CA PHE A 21 -6.83 -18.70 15.92
C PHE A 21 -6.70 -17.19 16.06
N ALA A 22 -5.60 -16.65 15.53
CA ALA A 22 -5.22 -15.25 15.61
C ALA A 22 -6.07 -14.41 14.64
N ASN A 23 -7.40 -14.54 14.75
CA ASN A 23 -8.36 -13.73 14.01
C ASN A 23 -8.75 -12.53 14.89
N PRO A 24 -8.93 -11.33 14.32
CA PRO A 24 -9.39 -10.19 15.09
C PRO A 24 -10.77 -10.49 15.71
N GLN A 25 -10.98 -10.04 16.95
CA GLN A 25 -12.24 -10.31 17.66
C GLN A 25 -13.44 -9.60 17.01
N LYS A 26 -13.18 -8.46 16.37
CA LYS A 26 -14.16 -7.68 15.60
C LYS A 26 -13.49 -7.13 14.35
N MET A 27 -14.18 -7.23 13.23
CA MET A 27 -13.73 -6.69 11.94
C MET A 27 -14.82 -5.80 11.36
N GLU A 28 -14.41 -4.66 10.83
CA GLU A 28 -15.27 -3.75 10.07
C GLU A 28 -14.58 -3.35 8.78
N MET A 29 -15.32 -3.40 7.67
CA MET A 29 -14.83 -2.98 6.36
C MET A 29 -15.76 -1.92 5.78
N ILE A 30 -15.18 -0.76 5.47
CA ILE A 30 -15.88 0.39 4.90
C ILE A 30 -15.52 0.49 3.42
N PHE A 31 -16.55 0.43 2.58
CA PHE A 31 -16.47 0.60 1.15
C PHE A 31 -16.88 2.02 0.78
N LEU A 32 -15.91 2.80 0.33
CA LEU A 32 -16.09 4.17 -0.12
C LEU A 32 -16.62 4.15 -1.56
N SER A 33 -17.67 4.92 -1.78
CA SER A 33 -18.29 5.11 -3.09
C SER A 33 -17.98 6.51 -3.63
N PRO A 34 -17.79 6.66 -4.96
CA PRO A 34 -17.57 7.97 -5.55
C PRO A 34 -18.78 8.88 -5.30
N LYS A 35 -18.50 10.16 -5.01
CA LYS A 35 -19.54 11.19 -4.97
C LYS A 35 -20.19 11.24 -6.35
N LYS A 36 -21.52 11.19 -6.44
CA LYS A 36 -22.30 11.23 -7.71
C LYS A 36 -22.14 12.53 -8.54
N ILE A 37 -21.08 13.30 -8.31
CA ILE A 37 -20.90 14.66 -8.85
C ILE A 37 -20.03 14.65 -10.13
N SER A 38 -19.33 13.56 -10.45
CA SER A 38 -18.25 13.64 -11.44
C SER A 38 -18.61 13.41 -12.90
N MET A 39 -19.79 12.92 -13.31
CA MET A 39 -19.99 12.72 -14.76
C MET A 39 -19.97 14.05 -15.55
N LEU A 40 -20.49 15.13 -14.96
CA LEU A 40 -20.51 16.44 -15.60
C LEU A 40 -19.22 17.23 -15.35
N GLN A 41 -18.59 17.05 -14.18
CA GLN A 41 -17.37 17.76 -13.79
C GLN A 41 -16.11 17.13 -14.41
N ASP A 42 -16.01 15.79 -14.50
CA ASP A 42 -14.97 15.12 -15.31
C ASP A 42 -15.12 15.45 -16.79
N THR A 43 -16.36 15.57 -17.30
CA THR A 43 -16.56 15.95 -18.70
C THR A 43 -16.11 17.39 -18.95
N LEU A 44 -16.40 18.32 -18.02
CA LEU A 44 -15.94 19.70 -18.10
C LEU A 44 -14.42 19.82 -17.96
N GLU A 45 -13.82 19.06 -17.04
CA GLU A 45 -12.37 19.06 -16.80
C GLU A 45 -11.62 18.36 -17.94
N ARG A 46 -12.16 17.28 -18.53
CA ARG A 46 -11.64 16.71 -19.78
C ARG A 46 -11.79 17.67 -20.96
N TYR A 47 -12.85 18.47 -21.02
CA TYR A 47 -12.99 19.52 -22.04
C TYR A 47 -11.99 20.67 -21.84
N GLY A 48 -11.71 21.03 -20.59
CA GLY A 48 -10.70 22.02 -20.23
C GLY A 48 -9.27 21.51 -20.45
N GLN A 49 -9.01 20.24 -20.16
CA GLN A 49 -7.74 19.58 -20.41
C GLN A 49 -7.52 19.26 -21.88
N MET A 50 -8.55 18.98 -22.69
CA MET A 50 -8.39 18.86 -24.16
C MET A 50 -7.93 20.16 -24.82
N LYS A 51 -8.21 21.33 -24.22
CA LYS A 51 -7.65 22.61 -24.68
C LYS A 51 -6.18 22.81 -24.28
N ASN A 52 -5.68 22.07 -23.28
CA ASN A 52 -4.32 22.20 -22.75
C ASN A 52 -3.47 20.92 -22.93
N SER A 53 -4.04 19.82 -23.41
CA SER A 53 -3.35 18.58 -23.73
C SER A 53 -2.80 18.73 -25.13
N THR A 54 -1.67 19.43 -25.21
CA THR A 54 -0.70 19.15 -26.24
C THR A 54 -0.25 17.69 -26.09
N HIS A 55 -1.01 16.77 -26.67
CA HIS A 55 -0.43 15.55 -27.21
C HIS A 55 0.53 15.94 -28.34
N PHE A 56 1.67 16.54 -28.00
CA PHE A 56 2.85 16.56 -28.84
C PHE A 56 3.71 15.36 -28.47
N ALA A 57 3.20 14.18 -28.82
CA ALA A 57 4.06 13.09 -29.24
C ALA A 57 4.26 13.20 -30.76
N GLN A 58 4.67 14.39 -31.25
CA GLN A 58 5.07 14.59 -32.63
C GLN A 58 6.20 15.63 -32.71
N ALA A 59 7.36 15.12 -33.10
CA ALA A 59 8.36 15.80 -33.94
C ALA A 59 9.01 17.08 -33.40
N GLU A 60 9.84 16.96 -32.36
CA GLU A 60 11.01 17.83 -32.25
C GLU A 60 12.26 16.98 -32.46
N MET A 61 12.64 16.76 -33.73
CA MET A 61 13.96 16.22 -34.09
C MET A 61 15.11 17.14 -33.65
N ASP A 62 14.81 18.33 -33.14
CA ASP A 62 15.78 19.37 -32.78
C ASP A 62 16.16 19.38 -31.28
N LYS A 63 15.58 18.51 -30.45
CA LYS A 63 15.94 18.38 -29.02
C LYS A 63 16.91 17.23 -28.77
N CYS A 64 18.02 17.24 -29.48
CA CYS A 64 19.14 16.36 -29.18
C CYS A 64 20.12 17.12 -28.26
N VAL A 65 20.59 16.47 -27.19
CA VAL A 65 21.55 17.09 -26.25
C VAL A 65 22.97 16.78 -26.75
N PRO A 66 23.81 17.79 -27.05
CA PRO A 66 25.14 17.55 -27.60
C PRO A 66 26.03 16.84 -26.56
N MET A 67 26.68 15.75 -26.97
CA MET A 67 27.61 14.97 -26.16
C MET A 67 28.78 14.53 -27.03
N GLY A 68 29.96 15.13 -26.82
CA GLY A 68 31.15 14.83 -27.63
C GLY A 68 30.91 15.14 -29.12
N ASP A 69 31.17 14.15 -29.99
CA ASP A 69 31.09 14.28 -31.45
C ASP A 69 29.68 14.02 -32.01
N GLY A 70 28.70 13.75 -31.13
CA GLY A 70 27.34 13.40 -31.50
C GLY A 70 26.29 14.02 -30.60
N CYS A 71 25.07 13.51 -30.70
CA CYS A 71 23.91 14.03 -30.00
C CYS A 71 23.09 12.91 -29.36
N PHE A 72 22.72 13.06 -28.10
CA PHE A 72 21.93 12.05 -27.39
C PHE A 72 20.44 12.40 -27.44
N HIS A 73 19.63 11.50 -28.00
CA HIS A 73 18.19 11.63 -28.10
C HIS A 73 17.50 10.67 -27.11
N PRO A 74 16.56 11.13 -26.26
CA PRO A 74 15.99 10.33 -25.16
C PRO A 74 15.33 9.01 -25.59
N GLN A 75 14.79 8.96 -26.81
CA GLN A 75 14.13 7.77 -27.36
C GLN A 75 15.01 6.96 -28.32
N LEU A 76 16.02 7.57 -28.93
CA LEU A 76 16.81 6.94 -30.02
C LEU A 76 18.25 6.65 -29.60
N GLY A 77 18.68 7.09 -28.42
CA GLY A 77 20.04 6.94 -27.95
C GLY A 77 21.01 7.93 -28.61
N TYR A 78 22.29 7.58 -28.65
CA TYR A 78 23.35 8.41 -29.20
C TYR A 78 23.36 8.37 -30.74
N MET A 79 23.35 9.55 -31.37
CA MET A 79 23.38 9.74 -32.82
C MET A 79 24.65 10.49 -33.22
N GLU A 80 25.48 9.87 -34.04
CA GLU A 80 26.69 10.47 -34.59
C GLU A 80 26.35 11.40 -35.78
N LYS A 81 26.97 12.59 -35.85
CA LYS A 81 26.85 13.46 -37.03
C LYS A 81 27.57 12.80 -38.20
N LYS A 82 26.84 12.51 -39.28
CA LYS A 82 27.45 11.99 -40.52
C LYS A 82 28.30 13.05 -41.20
N GLU A 83 29.62 12.88 -41.15
CA GLU A 83 30.53 13.28 -42.24
C GLU A 83 31.47 12.13 -42.59
N SER A 84 31.82 12.07 -43.87
CA SER A 84 32.56 11.00 -44.57
C SER A 84 34.01 10.80 -44.09
N PRO A 85 34.69 9.70 -44.49
CA PRO A 85 35.49 8.86 -43.62
C PRO A 85 36.86 9.44 -43.30
N LYS A 86 37.36 9.21 -42.08
CA LYS A 86 38.79 9.09 -41.82
C LYS A 86 39.13 8.35 -40.52
N GLU A 87 40.01 7.37 -40.74
CA GLU A 87 41.07 6.85 -39.87
C GLU A 87 40.72 6.25 -38.51
N VAL A 88 40.73 4.92 -38.53
CA VAL A 88 40.93 4.02 -37.40
C VAL A 88 42.11 4.49 -36.56
N SER A 89 41.86 4.80 -35.29
CA SER A 89 42.88 4.70 -34.24
C SER A 89 42.36 3.78 -33.14
N THR A 90 43.05 2.66 -32.99
CA THR A 90 42.81 1.62 -32.01
C THR A 90 43.10 2.18 -30.61
N ILE A 91 42.09 2.22 -29.74
CA ILE A 91 42.28 2.43 -28.30
C ILE A 91 41.82 1.16 -27.60
N GLU A 92 42.77 0.53 -26.90
CA GLU A 92 42.58 -0.68 -26.12
C GLU A 92 41.49 -0.50 -25.04
N GLU A 93 40.40 -1.27 -25.16
CA GLU A 93 39.44 -1.43 -24.08
C GLU A 93 40.08 -2.21 -22.92
N ARG A 94 40.44 -1.50 -21.86
CA ARG A 94 40.64 -2.14 -20.55
C ARG A 94 39.28 -2.61 -20.05
N LYS A 95 39.00 -3.89 -20.29
CA LYS A 95 37.87 -4.64 -19.76
C LYS A 95 37.93 -4.63 -18.22
N LEU A 96 37.26 -3.66 -17.60
CA LEU A 96 36.94 -3.71 -16.17
C LEU A 96 35.90 -4.82 -15.99
N GLU A 97 36.35 -5.97 -15.50
CA GLU A 97 35.47 -7.02 -15.02
C GLU A 97 34.69 -6.49 -13.82
N LEU A 98 33.50 -5.95 -14.07
CA LEU A 98 32.52 -5.70 -13.03
C LEU A 98 32.09 -7.06 -12.49
N LYS A 99 32.54 -7.40 -11.27
CA LYS A 99 32.02 -8.53 -10.52
C LYS A 99 30.55 -8.26 -10.21
N THR A 100 29.66 -8.70 -11.10
CA THR A 100 28.25 -8.83 -10.79
C THR A 100 28.12 -9.96 -9.77
N PHE A 101 27.67 -9.65 -8.56
CA PHE A 101 27.27 -10.66 -7.60
C PHE A 101 26.11 -11.44 -8.21
N ASN A 102 26.32 -12.75 -8.42
CA ASN A 102 25.27 -13.65 -8.86
C ASN A 102 24.12 -13.60 -7.85
N ALA A 103 22.92 -13.22 -8.30
CA ALA A 103 21.71 -13.05 -7.48
C ALA A 103 21.18 -14.33 -6.81
N ILE A 104 21.92 -15.44 -6.90
CA ILE A 104 21.51 -16.77 -6.44
C ILE A 104 22.03 -17.08 -5.02
N GLU A 105 23.03 -16.34 -4.52
CA GLU A 105 23.59 -16.50 -3.16
C GLU A 105 23.20 -15.36 -2.20
N THR A 106 22.02 -14.75 -2.37
CA THR A 106 21.43 -13.93 -1.30
C THR A 106 20.75 -14.85 -0.29
N SER A 107 21.56 -15.68 0.39
CA SER A 107 21.11 -16.35 1.60
C SER A 107 20.81 -15.28 2.65
N LEU A 108 19.51 -15.19 2.97
CA LEU A 108 18.93 -14.64 4.20
C LEU A 108 19.94 -13.86 5.06
N VAL A 109 19.97 -12.54 4.88
CA VAL A 109 20.61 -11.64 5.84
C VAL A 109 19.89 -11.85 7.16
N ASN A 110 20.52 -12.59 8.09
CA ASN A 110 20.06 -12.68 9.46
C ASN A 110 20.25 -11.31 10.10
N CYS A 111 19.13 -10.66 10.40
CA CYS A 111 19.09 -9.36 11.05
C CYS A 111 19.34 -9.52 12.54
N ASP A 112 20.57 -9.86 12.89
CA ASP A 112 21.03 -9.90 14.28
C ASP A 112 21.58 -8.53 14.66
N LYS A 113 21.16 -8.01 15.82
CA LYS A 113 21.50 -6.67 16.37
C LYS A 113 23.00 -6.33 16.46
N ASN A 114 23.89 -7.27 16.18
CA ASN A 114 25.34 -7.12 16.27
C ASN A 114 26.07 -7.20 14.92
N ASN A 115 25.37 -7.26 13.78
CA ASN A 115 26.00 -7.35 12.45
C ASN A 115 25.97 -6.02 11.67
N TYR A 116 27.07 -5.71 10.99
CA TYR A 116 27.30 -4.45 10.26
C TYR A 116 26.30 -4.20 9.10
N PHE A 117 25.61 -5.25 8.63
CA PHE A 117 24.62 -5.18 7.55
C PHE A 117 23.19 -4.87 8.00
N ASP A 118 22.97 -4.56 9.29
CA ASP A 118 21.68 -4.17 9.86
C ASP A 118 21.13 -2.83 9.28
N ILE A 119 21.92 -2.10 8.50
CA ILE A 119 21.48 -0.91 7.75
C ILE A 119 20.45 -1.27 6.66
N PHE A 120 20.52 -2.48 6.09
CA PHE A 120 19.61 -2.93 5.02
C PHE A 120 18.44 -3.74 5.55
N CYS A 121 18.49 -4.17 6.81
CA CYS A 121 17.33 -4.75 7.46
C CYS A 121 16.49 -3.62 8.00
N GLY A 122 15.51 -3.17 7.22
CA GLY A 122 14.60 -2.10 7.63
C GLY A 122 14.08 -2.39 9.05
N LYS A 123 14.43 -1.49 9.99
CA LYS A 123 14.16 -1.55 11.44
C LYS A 123 13.07 -2.57 11.78
N GLU A 124 13.45 -3.68 12.40
CA GLU A 124 12.53 -4.63 12.99
C GLU A 124 11.36 -3.90 13.65
N LYS A 125 10.14 -4.36 13.38
CA LYS A 125 8.94 -3.92 14.09
C LYS A 125 9.27 -3.98 15.57
N ALA A 126 9.20 -2.83 16.25
CA ALA A 126 9.32 -2.82 17.70
C ALA A 126 8.31 -3.86 18.21
N ASN A 127 8.81 -4.88 18.91
CA ASN A 127 8.03 -5.92 19.57
C ASN A 127 7.25 -5.31 20.75
N GLY A 128 6.40 -4.34 20.45
CA GLY A 128 5.41 -3.80 21.36
C GLY A 128 4.20 -4.74 21.41
N PRO A 129 3.37 -4.62 22.47
CA PRO A 129 2.08 -5.30 22.48
C PRO A 129 1.29 -4.88 21.23
N PRO A 130 0.56 -5.82 20.59
CA PRO A 130 -0.26 -5.50 19.42
C PRO A 130 -1.23 -4.37 19.79
N PRO A 131 -1.45 -3.41 18.88
CA PRO A 131 -2.40 -2.33 19.10
C PRO A 131 -3.80 -2.92 19.34
N GLU A 132 -4.57 -2.25 20.19
CA GLU A 132 -5.95 -2.67 20.46
C GLU A 132 -6.82 -2.51 19.20
N ILE A 133 -6.55 -1.45 18.43
CA ILE A 133 -7.28 -1.08 17.22
C ILE A 133 -6.28 -0.93 16.07
N GLU A 134 -6.53 -1.63 14.97
CA GLU A 134 -5.83 -1.44 13.70
C GLU A 134 -6.75 -0.78 12.68
N VAL A 135 -6.24 0.24 11.99
CA VAL A 135 -6.95 0.91 10.90
C VAL A 135 -6.09 0.87 9.65
N TRP A 136 -6.61 0.28 8.58
CA TRP A 136 -5.91 0.12 7.31
C TRP A 136 -6.59 0.94 6.23
N PHE A 137 -5.82 1.81 5.60
CA PHE A 137 -6.27 2.60 4.46
C PHE A 137 -5.72 2.02 3.16
N ASP A 138 -6.62 1.74 2.26
CA ASP A 138 -6.27 1.46 0.88
C ASP A 138 -5.66 2.70 0.22
N VAL A 139 -4.61 2.52 -0.58
CA VAL A 139 -3.96 3.55 -1.39
C VAL A 139 -3.90 3.18 -2.87
N SER A 140 -4.78 2.28 -3.32
CA SER A 140 -4.96 1.90 -4.71
C SER A 140 -5.31 3.10 -5.61
N SER A 141 -5.10 2.93 -6.91
CA SER A 141 -5.34 4.00 -7.88
C SER A 141 -6.82 4.32 -8.10
N SER A 142 -7.73 3.38 -7.86
CA SER A 142 -9.20 3.54 -7.98
C SER A 142 -9.77 4.57 -6.99
N LEU A 143 -9.16 4.70 -5.80
CA LEU A 143 -9.54 5.69 -4.79
C LEU A 143 -9.38 7.14 -5.22
N LYS A 144 -8.61 7.43 -6.28
CA LYS A 144 -8.53 8.77 -6.87
C LYS A 144 -9.88 9.29 -7.33
N THR A 145 -10.79 8.41 -7.74
CA THR A 145 -12.14 8.79 -8.19
C THR A 145 -13.11 8.99 -7.03
N VAL A 146 -12.77 8.47 -5.86
CA VAL A 146 -13.63 8.43 -4.68
C VAL A 146 -13.36 9.60 -3.74
N ASP A 147 -12.08 9.94 -3.54
CA ASP A 147 -11.60 10.94 -2.59
C ASP A 147 -10.71 11.97 -3.30
N TYR A 148 -11.20 12.49 -4.43
CA TYR A 148 -10.48 13.51 -5.23
C TYR A 148 -10.48 14.86 -4.52
N ASN A 149 -9.30 15.47 -4.45
CA ASN A 149 -9.14 16.86 -4.06
C ASN A 149 -8.14 17.57 -4.98
N LYS A 150 -8.26 18.89 -5.10
CA LYS A 150 -7.33 19.73 -5.87
C LYS A 150 -5.94 19.78 -5.24
N ASP A 151 -5.87 19.67 -3.92
CA ASP A 151 -4.63 19.56 -3.18
C ASP A 151 -4.27 18.07 -3.00
N PRO A 152 -3.15 17.59 -3.58
CA PRO A 152 -2.75 16.19 -3.49
C PRO A 152 -2.42 15.73 -2.06
N GLU A 153 -2.14 16.65 -1.14
CA GLU A 153 -1.88 16.31 0.26
C GLU A 153 -3.14 16.26 1.13
N HIS A 154 -4.29 16.69 0.60
CA HIS A 154 -5.51 16.82 1.38
C HIS A 154 -6.60 15.87 0.87
N CYS A 155 -7.00 14.91 1.68
CA CYS A 155 -8.07 13.96 1.36
C CYS A 155 -8.92 13.68 2.60
N ASP A 156 -10.17 13.28 2.41
CA ASP A 156 -11.09 13.03 3.51
C ASP A 156 -10.63 11.85 4.38
N ARG A 157 -9.95 10.84 3.77
CA ARG A 157 -9.27 9.76 4.49
C ARG A 157 -8.21 10.28 5.47
N ARG A 158 -7.42 11.28 5.08
CA ARG A 158 -6.43 11.92 5.96
C ARG A 158 -7.12 12.66 7.10
N SER A 159 -8.18 13.41 6.83
CA SER A 159 -8.94 14.10 7.88
C SER A 159 -9.58 13.12 8.87
N PHE A 160 -10.09 11.98 8.40
CA PHE A 160 -10.57 10.91 9.26
C PHE A 160 -9.42 10.32 10.12
N MET A 161 -8.28 10.02 9.50
CA MET A 161 -7.09 9.52 10.18
C MET A 161 -6.58 10.45 11.28
N GLU A 162 -6.48 11.75 11.00
CA GLU A 162 -6.04 12.75 11.98
C GLU A 162 -6.96 12.77 13.21
N LYS A 163 -8.28 12.72 12.99
CA LYS A 163 -9.28 12.68 14.07
C LYS A 163 -9.18 11.42 14.92
N ILE A 164 -8.98 10.24 14.33
CA ILE A 164 -8.87 8.99 15.09
C ILE A 164 -7.57 8.92 15.89
N ILE A 165 -6.45 9.41 15.34
CA ILE A 165 -5.17 9.44 16.04
C ILE A 165 -5.26 10.37 17.24
N GLU A 166 -5.86 11.56 17.07
CA GLU A 166 -6.07 12.52 18.15
C GLU A 166 -7.03 11.97 19.23
N GLY A 167 -8.14 11.35 18.81
CA GLY A 167 -9.17 10.85 19.71
C GLY A 167 -8.80 9.58 20.48
N CYS A 168 -8.07 8.65 19.84
CA CYS A 168 -7.77 7.33 20.39
C CYS A 168 -6.32 7.18 20.88
N LYS A 169 -5.44 8.14 20.57
CA LYS A 169 -4.03 8.18 21.00
C LYS A 169 -3.30 6.86 20.72
N SER A 170 -2.56 6.34 21.69
CA SER A 170 -1.70 5.16 21.56
C SER A 170 -2.43 3.82 21.41
N LYS A 171 -3.76 3.80 21.43
CA LYS A 171 -4.55 2.56 21.25
C LYS A 171 -4.70 2.15 19.78
N VAL A 172 -4.52 3.11 18.87
CA VAL A 172 -4.72 2.93 17.43
C VAL A 172 -3.38 2.83 16.72
N SER A 173 -3.24 1.82 15.86
CA SER A 173 -2.20 1.74 14.85
C SER A 173 -2.81 1.95 13.48
N VAL A 174 -2.22 2.84 12.70
CA VAL A 174 -2.68 3.15 11.35
C VAL A 174 -1.66 2.67 10.32
N SER A 175 -2.15 1.95 9.32
CA SER A 175 -1.35 1.46 8.19
C SER A 175 -2.01 1.83 6.86
N VAL A 176 -1.21 1.95 5.82
CA VAL A 176 -1.68 1.94 4.43
C VAL A 176 -1.37 0.61 3.78
N TYR A 177 -2.18 0.20 2.81
CA TYR A 177 -1.92 -1.01 2.04
C TYR A 177 -2.16 -0.82 0.54
N ASN A 178 -1.41 -1.61 -0.23
CA ASN A 178 -1.71 -1.93 -1.61
C ASN A 178 -1.22 -3.36 -1.93
N THR A 179 0.03 -3.49 -2.37
CA THR A 179 0.77 -4.75 -2.52
C THR A 179 1.54 -5.13 -1.26
N SER A 180 1.68 -4.19 -0.32
CA SER A 180 2.32 -4.38 0.98
C SER A 180 1.59 -3.56 2.06
N LEU A 181 1.54 -4.08 3.28
CA LEU A 181 1.03 -3.36 4.45
C LEU A 181 2.15 -2.57 5.11
N LYS A 182 2.00 -1.23 5.16
CA LYS A 182 3.01 -0.31 5.71
C LYS A 182 2.41 0.57 6.79
N GLN A 183 3.07 0.65 7.93
CA GLN A 183 2.67 1.59 8.99
C GLN A 183 2.90 3.03 8.53
N ILE A 184 1.91 3.88 8.79
CA ILE A 184 1.97 5.29 8.39
C ILE A 184 2.93 6.04 9.30
N ARG A 185 3.84 6.82 8.68
CA ARG A 185 4.70 7.79 9.36
C ARG A 185 4.28 9.22 9.11
N ASP A 186 3.77 9.49 7.92
CA ASP A 186 3.30 10.81 7.49
C ASP A 186 1.83 10.73 7.07
N ASN A 187 1.04 11.69 7.52
CA ASN A 187 -0.40 11.68 7.33
C ASN A 187 -0.81 11.86 5.86
N GLY A 188 0.05 12.48 5.04
CA GLY A 188 -0.17 12.59 3.59
C GLY A 188 -0.18 11.24 2.87
N SER A 189 0.43 10.21 3.47
CA SER A 189 0.51 8.87 2.88
C SER A 189 -0.87 8.23 2.66
N ALA A 190 -1.89 8.62 3.44
CA ALA A 190 -3.26 8.14 3.28
C ALA A 190 -3.95 8.68 2.01
N CYS A 191 -3.46 9.80 1.44
CA CYS A 191 -3.99 10.40 0.22
C CYS A 191 -3.35 9.85 -1.06
N LEU A 192 -2.35 8.98 -0.92
CA LEU A 192 -1.73 8.33 -2.06
C LEU A 192 -2.76 7.43 -2.77
N GLY A 193 -2.69 7.42 -4.10
CA GLY A 193 -3.56 6.64 -4.97
C GLY A 193 -2.76 6.03 -6.12
N TYR A 194 -2.03 4.95 -5.85
CA TYR A 194 -1.16 4.29 -6.81
C TYR A 194 -1.15 2.77 -6.64
N GLY A 195 -0.91 2.09 -7.76
CA GLY A 195 -0.88 0.64 -7.81
C GLY A 195 -2.27 0.01 -7.78
N THR A 196 -2.25 -1.31 -7.64
CA THR A 196 -3.41 -2.17 -7.50
C THR A 196 -3.30 -2.93 -6.18
N ASN A 197 -4.43 -3.38 -5.68
CA ASN A 197 -4.47 -4.22 -4.49
C ASN A 197 -4.20 -5.68 -4.84
N ASP A 198 -3.55 -6.36 -3.90
CA ASP A 198 -3.41 -7.82 -3.92
C ASP A 198 -4.40 -8.40 -2.91
N GLN A 199 -5.59 -8.73 -3.38
CA GLN A 199 -6.69 -9.16 -2.53
C GLN A 199 -6.35 -10.44 -1.73
N ALA A 200 -5.61 -11.37 -2.34
CA ALA A 200 -5.19 -12.60 -1.67
C ALA A 200 -4.25 -12.30 -0.49
N LYS A 201 -3.31 -11.35 -0.68
CA LYS A 201 -2.47 -10.87 0.43
C LYS A 201 -3.27 -10.11 1.47
N LEU A 202 -4.23 -9.28 1.07
CA LEU A 202 -5.09 -8.57 2.01
C LEU A 202 -5.87 -9.54 2.91
N LEU A 203 -6.53 -10.54 2.31
CA LEU A 203 -7.21 -11.62 3.04
C LEU A 203 -6.28 -12.34 4.00
N ARG A 204 -5.04 -12.61 3.58
CA ARG A 204 -4.02 -13.22 4.44
C ARG A 204 -3.66 -12.30 5.62
N TRP A 205 -3.43 -11.02 5.38
CA TRP A 205 -3.12 -10.07 6.46
C TRP A 205 -4.26 -9.93 7.44
N MET A 206 -5.52 -9.91 6.97
CA MET A 206 -6.69 -9.87 7.85
C MET A 206 -6.78 -11.11 8.74
N LYS A 207 -6.48 -12.29 8.19
CA LYS A 207 -6.41 -13.55 8.96
C LYS A 207 -5.23 -13.60 9.94
N ASP A 208 -4.14 -12.89 9.63
CA ASP A 208 -2.92 -12.85 10.45
C ASP A 208 -2.95 -11.70 11.50
N SER A 209 -3.95 -10.81 11.44
CA SER A 209 -4.04 -9.65 12.34
C SER A 209 -4.41 -10.07 13.77
N LYS A 210 -3.62 -9.62 14.74
CA LYS A 210 -3.81 -9.90 16.18
C LYS A 210 -4.54 -8.78 16.92
N ALA A 211 -5.04 -7.77 16.20
CA ALA A 211 -5.75 -6.65 16.81
C ALA A 211 -7.08 -7.11 17.41
N LYS A 212 -7.56 -6.45 18.47
CA LYS A 212 -8.91 -6.73 18.97
C LYS A 212 -9.97 -6.26 17.99
N TYR A 213 -9.71 -5.12 17.35
CA TYR A 213 -10.59 -4.52 16.37
C TYR A 213 -9.80 -4.12 15.12
N LEU A 214 -10.23 -4.60 13.95
CA LEU A 214 -9.66 -4.25 12.66
C LEU A 214 -10.66 -3.44 11.82
N LEU A 215 -10.27 -2.23 11.41
CA LEU A 215 -10.99 -1.41 10.44
C LEU A 215 -10.24 -1.37 9.12
N VAL A 216 -10.89 -1.76 8.03
CA VAL A 216 -10.34 -1.63 6.67
C VAL A 216 -11.18 -0.61 5.90
N VAL A 217 -10.54 0.39 5.31
CA VAL A 217 -11.18 1.43 4.49
C VAL A 217 -10.66 1.29 3.06
N THR A 218 -11.57 0.99 2.13
CA THR A 218 -11.27 0.75 0.71
C THR A 218 -12.38 1.30 -0.17
N ASP A 219 -12.25 1.21 -1.49
CA ASP A 219 -13.34 1.53 -2.41
C ASP A 219 -14.27 0.33 -2.61
N ILE A 220 -15.44 0.58 -3.23
CA ILE A 220 -16.43 -0.47 -3.53
C ILE A 220 -15.95 -1.47 -4.58
N ASP A 221 -14.95 -1.12 -5.40
CA ASP A 221 -14.48 -1.98 -6.50
C ASP A 221 -13.66 -3.17 -5.96
N GLU A 222 -13.10 -3.05 -4.75
CA GLU A 222 -12.43 -4.15 -4.04
C GLU A 222 -13.39 -5.21 -3.45
N MET A 223 -14.71 -5.01 -3.56
CA MET A 223 -15.71 -5.97 -3.10
C MET A 223 -15.87 -7.13 -4.10
N SER A 224 -15.02 -8.15 -3.99
CA SER A 224 -15.19 -9.40 -4.73
C SER A 224 -16.04 -10.43 -3.97
N ALA A 225 -16.47 -11.48 -4.67
CA ALA A 225 -17.26 -12.57 -4.07
C ALA A 225 -16.50 -13.28 -2.93
N GLU A 226 -15.20 -13.52 -3.10
CA GLU A 226 -14.35 -14.15 -2.07
C GLU A 226 -14.20 -13.26 -0.84
N MET A 227 -14.01 -11.95 -1.05
CA MET A 227 -13.94 -10.98 0.05
C MET A 227 -15.25 -10.97 0.84
N ARG A 228 -16.39 -10.92 0.14
CA ARG A 228 -17.71 -10.94 0.75
C ARG A 228 -17.95 -12.20 1.57
N GLU A 229 -17.67 -13.38 1.01
CA GLU A 229 -17.83 -14.65 1.72
C GLU A 229 -16.94 -14.72 2.97
N PHE A 230 -15.72 -14.21 2.88
CA PHE A 230 -14.82 -14.10 4.03
C PHE A 230 -15.36 -13.16 5.12
N LEU A 231 -15.84 -11.98 4.76
CA LEU A 231 -16.40 -11.00 5.70
C LEU A 231 -17.68 -11.54 6.37
N GLU A 232 -18.56 -12.17 5.60
CA GLU A 232 -19.78 -12.78 6.11
C GLU A 232 -19.48 -13.96 7.06
N SER A 233 -18.53 -14.85 6.70
CA SER A 233 -18.15 -15.99 7.53
C SER A 233 -17.45 -15.60 8.84
N THR A 234 -16.77 -14.44 8.86
CA THR A 234 -16.14 -13.90 10.07
C THR A 234 -17.08 -13.02 10.90
N GLY A 235 -18.30 -12.75 10.42
CA GLY A 235 -19.24 -11.85 11.08
C GLY A 235 -18.79 -10.39 11.08
N ALA A 236 -17.99 -10.00 10.08
CA ALA A 236 -17.51 -8.65 9.93
C ALA A 236 -18.66 -7.68 9.58
N LYS A 237 -18.57 -6.46 10.10
CA LYS A 237 -19.52 -5.40 9.75
C LYS A 237 -19.09 -4.78 8.42
N MET A 238 -19.94 -4.86 7.41
CA MET A 238 -19.73 -4.22 6.11
C MET A 238 -20.53 -2.92 6.06
N THR A 239 -19.89 -1.82 5.66
CA THR A 239 -20.53 -0.51 5.49
C THR A 239 -20.26 -0.01 4.08
N GLY A 240 -21.29 0.44 3.36
CA GLY A 240 -21.14 0.99 2.01
C GLY A 240 -21.26 -0.04 0.87
N ASP A 241 -21.53 -1.31 1.19
CA ASP A 241 -21.78 -2.40 0.25
C ASP A 241 -23.25 -2.49 -0.26
N GLY A 242 -24.09 -1.53 0.14
CA GLY A 242 -25.54 -1.53 -0.10
C GLY A 242 -26.05 -0.40 -0.99
N VAL A 243 -27.36 -0.19 -0.98
CA VAL A 243 -28.06 0.79 -1.85
C VAL A 243 -27.65 2.25 -1.54
N LYS A 244 -27.29 2.53 -0.28
CA LYS A 244 -26.83 3.85 0.14
C LYS A 244 -25.30 3.91 -0.02
N ALA A 245 -24.86 4.69 -1.00
CA ALA A 245 -23.45 5.03 -1.17
C ALA A 245 -22.88 5.64 0.11
N PHE A 246 -21.75 5.12 0.58
CA PHE A 246 -20.99 5.68 1.70
C PHE A 246 -19.86 6.52 1.12
N THR A 247 -19.91 7.83 1.29
CA THR A 247 -18.96 8.76 0.67
C THR A 247 -17.81 9.09 1.61
N SER A 248 -16.77 9.70 1.05
CA SER A 248 -15.62 10.20 1.79
C SER A 248 -16.00 11.23 2.89
N ASN A 249 -17.09 11.98 2.71
CA ASN A 249 -17.63 12.87 3.75
C ASN A 249 -18.26 12.09 4.91
N ASP A 250 -18.99 11.00 4.60
CA ASP A 250 -19.61 10.15 5.61
C ASP A 250 -18.54 9.49 6.50
N LEU A 251 -17.36 9.19 5.93
CA LEU A 251 -16.19 8.72 6.68
C LEU A 251 -15.75 9.74 7.75
N ILE A 252 -15.73 11.03 7.41
CA ILE A 252 -15.33 12.08 8.35
C ILE A 252 -16.32 12.20 9.51
N ASP A 253 -17.62 12.05 9.25
CA ASP A 253 -18.64 12.07 10.30
C ASP A 253 -18.60 10.80 11.15
N TYR A 254 -18.33 9.65 10.52
CA TYR A 254 -18.13 8.38 11.21
C TYR A 254 -16.97 8.42 12.21
N ALA A 255 -15.94 9.25 11.96
CA ALA A 255 -14.84 9.44 12.91
C ALA A 255 -15.33 9.77 14.33
N ARG A 256 -16.39 10.57 14.48
CA ARG A 256 -16.92 10.93 15.80
C ARG A 256 -17.53 9.73 16.53
N GLU A 257 -18.18 8.84 15.79
CA GLU A 257 -18.73 7.61 16.35
C GLU A 257 -17.62 6.61 16.68
N PHE A 258 -16.64 6.49 15.79
CA PHE A 258 -15.48 5.64 15.97
C PHE A 258 -14.68 5.99 17.23
N ILE A 259 -14.44 7.28 17.47
CA ILE A 259 -13.72 7.76 18.67
C ILE A 259 -14.44 7.38 19.96
N LYS A 260 -15.78 7.24 19.97
CA LYS A 260 -16.51 6.78 21.16
C LYS A 260 -16.16 5.33 21.52
N MET A 261 -15.80 4.50 20.54
CA MET A 261 -15.37 3.12 20.80
C MET A 261 -13.97 3.04 21.41
N CYS A 262 -13.15 4.09 21.26
CA CYS A 262 -11.81 4.15 21.85
C CYS A 262 -11.78 4.54 23.33
N ARG A 263 -12.89 5.08 23.86
CA ARG A 263 -13.04 5.49 25.26
C ARG A 263 -13.44 4.29 26.12
#